data_AF-A0A1M6DUJ2-F1
#
_entry.id   AF-A0A1M6DUJ2-F1
#
_cell.length_a   1.000
_cell.length_b   1.000
_cell.length_c   1.000
_cell.angle_alpha   90.00
_cell.angle_beta   90.00
_cell.angle_gamma   90.00
#
_symmetry.space_group_name_H-M   'P 1'
#
loop_
_entity.id
_entity.type
_entity.pdbx_description
1 polymer ?
#
loop_
_entity_poly.entity_id
_entity_poly.type
_entity_poly.pdbx_seq_one_letter_code
_entity_poly.pdbx_strand_id
1 'polypeptide(L)' 'MPTNFTFEEMERLLLIFGYKKSNKGKTSGSRVIFKNEDKRPIMIHKPHPGNIIKSYAMKQVLNDLTDAGFIK' A
#
# COMPACT_ATOMS: atom_id res chain seq x y z
N MET A 1 -14.03 -7.01 0.30
CA MET A 1 -12.96 -6.26 -0.40
C MET A 1 -13.27 -6.25 -1.89
N PRO A 2 -13.09 -5.12 -2.59
CA PRO A 2 -13.25 -5.06 -4.04
C PRO A 2 -12.32 -6.07 -4.73
N THR A 3 -12.78 -6.66 -5.83
CA THR A 3 -12.05 -7.71 -6.55
C THR A 3 -11.21 -7.18 -7.70
N ASN A 4 -11.39 -5.92 -8.07
CA ASN A 4 -10.75 -5.24 -9.21
C ASN A 4 -9.90 -4.02 -8.79
N PHE A 5 -9.52 -3.91 -7.52
CA PHE A 5 -8.74 -2.78 -7.02
C PHE A 5 -7.27 -2.91 -7.44
N THR A 6 -6.76 -1.89 -8.11
CA THR A 6 -5.44 -1.87 -8.72
C THR A 6 -4.35 -1.39 -7.76
N PHE A 7 -3.09 -1.69 -8.08
CA PHE A 7 -1.94 -1.16 -7.36
C PHE A 7 -1.86 0.37 -7.44
N GLU A 8 -2.26 0.94 -8.58
CA GLU A 8 -2.27 2.39 -8.77
C GLU A 8 -3.33 3.09 -7.91
N GLU A 9 -4.52 2.50 -7.76
CA GLU A 9 -5.53 2.99 -6.84
C GLU A 9 -5.08 2.89 -5.38
N MET A 10 -4.38 1.80 -5.02
CA MET A 10 -3.77 1.65 -3.70
C MET A 10 -2.72 2.75 -3.44
N GLU A 11 -1.86 3.03 -4.42
CA GLU A 11 -0.85 4.09 -4.32
C GLU A 11 -1.51 5.46 -4.14
N ARG A 12 -2.55 5.78 -4.91
CA ARG A 12 -3.33 7.02 -4.77
C ARG A 12 -4.02 7.13 -3.41
N LEU A 13 -4.63 6.04 -2.93
CA LEU A 13 -5.28 5.99 -1.63
C LEU A 13 -4.28 6.32 -0.49
N LEU A 14 -3.10 5.68 -0.52
CA LEU A 14 -2.09 5.91 0.50
C LEU A 14 -1.52 7.33 0.45
N LEU A 15 -1.37 7.92 -0.74
CA LEU A 15 -0.99 9.33 -0.90
C LEU A 15 -1.98 10.28 -0.21
N ILE A 16 -3.30 10.01 -0.28
CA ILE A 16 -4.32 10.80 0.41
C ILE A 16 -4.14 10.78 1.94
N PHE A 17 -3.72 9.63 2.50
CA PHE A 17 -3.38 9.50 3.92
C PHE A 17 -1.97 10.01 4.28
N GLY A 18 -1.33 10.77 3.38
CA GLY A 18 -0.02 11.39 3.62
C GLY A 18 1.17 10.43 3.51
N TYR A 19 0.98 9.20 3.02
CA TYR A 19 2.08 8.29 2.75
C TYR A 19 2.76 8.64 1.43
N LYS A 20 4.09 8.62 1.41
CA LYS A 20 4.93 8.80 0.22
C LYS A 20 5.67 7.51 -0.10
N LYS A 21 5.74 7.17 -1.39
CA LYS A 21 6.48 6.01 -1.87
C LYS A 21 7.97 6.18 -1.63
N SER A 22 8.59 5.20 -1.00
CA SER A 22 10.01 5.17 -0.67
C SER A 22 10.65 3.95 -1.33
N ASN A 23 10.99 4.08 -2.62
CA ASN A 23 11.72 3.05 -3.34
C ASN A 23 13.22 3.31 -3.26
N LYS A 24 13.94 2.56 -2.40
CA LYS A 24 15.39 2.50 -2.44
C LYS A 24 15.83 1.56 -3.58
N GLY A 25 16.20 2.16 -4.72
CA GLY A 25 17.10 1.57 -5.72
C GLY A 25 16.70 0.27 -6.44
N LYS A 26 17.52 -0.11 -7.43
CA LYS A 26 17.31 -1.15 -8.45
C LYS A 26 17.17 -2.61 -7.93
N THR A 27 17.18 -2.85 -6.61
CA THR A 27 17.25 -4.20 -6.00
C THR A 27 16.02 -4.62 -5.19
N SER A 28 15.01 -3.78 -5.01
CA SER A 28 13.89 -4.07 -4.09
C SER A 28 12.84 -5.06 -4.63
N GLY A 29 12.89 -5.44 -5.91
CA GLY A 29 11.93 -6.36 -6.53
C GLY A 29 10.50 -5.77 -6.57
N SER A 30 9.48 -6.62 -6.46
CA SER A 30 8.07 -6.19 -6.45
C SER A 30 7.64 -5.49 -5.15
N ARG A 31 8.50 -5.42 -4.12
CA ARG A 31 8.17 -4.78 -2.85
C ARG A 31 8.27 -3.26 -2.96
N VAL A 32 7.23 -2.59 -2.47
CA VAL A 32 7.13 -1.13 -2.40
C VAL A 32 6.85 -0.74 -0.96
N ILE A 33 7.60 0.22 -0.44
CA ILE A 33 7.41 0.76 0.90
C ILE A 33 6.79 2.15 0.79
N PHE A 34 5.74 2.38 1.54
CA PHE A 34 5.08 3.67 1.71
C PHE A 34 5.40 4.20 3.11
N LYS A 35 5.92 5.42 3.21
CA LYS A 35 6.31 6.05 4.48
C LYS A 35 5.42 7.24 4.76
N ASN A 36 4.97 7.36 5.99
CA ASN A 36 4.30 8.54 6.52
C ASN A 36 5.25 9.18 7.56
N GLU A 37 5.11 10.47 7.81
CA GLU A 37 5.97 11.21 8.75
C GLU A 37 5.67 10.82 10.22
N ASP A 38 4.39 10.57 10.54
CA ASP A 38 3.91 10.32 11.90
C ASP A 38 3.47 8.87 12.15
N LYS A 39 3.33 8.07 11.09
CA LYS A 39 2.75 6.71 11.14
C LYS A 39 3.71 5.63 10.68
N ARG A 40 3.47 4.39 11.12
CA ARG A 40 4.28 3.24 10.72
C ARG A 40 4.30 3.08 9.19
N PRO A 41 5.43 2.71 8.57
CA PRO A 41 5.49 2.43 7.14
C PRO A 41 4.59 1.25 6.75
N ILE A 42 4.00 1.33 5.56
CA ILE A 42 3.20 0.27 4.97
C ILE A 42 4.02 -0.37 3.85
N MET A 43 4.13 -1.70 3.85
CA MET A 43 4.83 -2.44 2.80
C MET A 43 3.82 -3.23 1.97
N ILE A 44 3.85 -3.03 0.65
CA ILE A 44 2.98 -3.73 -0.29
C ILE A 44 3.83 -4.44 -1.35
N HIS A 45 3.42 -5.65 -1.71
CA HIS A 45 3.96 -6.33 -2.89
C HIS A 45 3.15 -5.94 -4.13
N LYS A 46 3.82 -5.38 -5.13
CA LYS A 46 3.27 -5.13 -6.46
C LYS A 46 2.85 -6.47 -7.08
N PRO A 47 1.63 -6.60 -7.60
CA PRO A 47 1.18 -7.82 -8.28
C PRO A 47 2.02 -8.10 -9.52
N HIS A 48 2.27 -9.39 -9.80
CA HIS A 48 2.94 -9.85 -11.00
C HIS A 48 2.60 -11.33 -11.31
N PRO A 49 2.17 -11.69 -12.54
CA PRO A 49 1.72 -10.77 -13.61
C PRO A 49 0.39 -10.09 -13.24
N GLY A 50 0.13 -8.88 -13.74
CA GLY A 50 -1.11 -8.12 -13.53
C GLY A 50 -1.00 -6.88 -12.63
N ASN A 51 -2.13 -6.17 -12.44
CA ASN A 51 -2.20 -4.92 -11.67
C ASN A 51 -3.15 -4.98 -10.46
N ILE A 52 -3.91 -6.06 -10.30
CA ILE A 52 -4.91 -6.18 -9.22
C ILE A 52 -4.23 -6.56 -7.91
N ILE A 53 -4.48 -5.80 -6.85
CA ILE A 53 -4.00 -6.11 -5.50
C ILE A 53 -4.70 -7.37 -5.00
N LYS A 54 -3.90 -8.31 -4.47
CA LYS A 54 -4.44 -9.51 -3.82
C LYS A 54 -5.22 -9.12 -2.57
N SER A 55 -6.35 -9.80 -2.32
CA SER A 55 -7.26 -9.48 -1.22
C SER A 55 -6.60 -9.45 0.17
N TYR A 56 -5.59 -10.29 0.42
CA TYR A 56 -4.84 -10.25 1.68
C TYR A 56 -4.05 -8.96 1.85
N ALA A 57 -3.47 -8.41 0.78
CA ALA A 57 -2.70 -7.17 0.85
C ALA A 57 -3.63 -5.97 1.06
N MET A 58 -4.83 -5.98 0.46
CA MET A 58 -5.87 -5.00 0.78
C MET A 58 -6.29 -5.05 2.25
N LYS A 59 -6.50 -6.25 2.80
CA LYS A 59 -6.84 -6.43 4.23
C LYS A 59 -5.72 -5.91 5.14
N GLN A 60 -4.47 -6.19 4.80
CA GLN A 60 -3.32 -5.69 5.56
C GLN A 60 -3.30 -4.15 5.59
N VAL A 61 -3.45 -3.51 4.42
CA VAL A 61 -3.49 -2.06 4.33
C VAL A 61 -4.67 -1.47 5.10
N LEU A 62 -5.87 -2.07 5.01
CA LEU A 62 -7.03 -1.61 5.78
C LEU A 62 -6.74 -1.68 7.29
N ASN A 63 -6.15 -2.77 7.77
CA ASN A 63 -5.77 -2.90 9.18
C ASN A 63 -4.72 -1.85 9.57
N ASP A 64 -3.70 -1.63 8.73
CA ASP A 64 -2.68 -0.59 8.96
C ASP A 64 -3.30 0.81 9.09
N LEU A 65 -4.26 1.14 8.23
CA LEU A 65 -4.95 2.43 8.25
C LEU A 65 -5.92 2.56 9.44
N THR A 66 -6.56 1.46 9.85
CA THR A 66 -7.45 1.42 11.02
C THR A 66 -6.62 1.61 12.30
N ASP A 67 -5.53 0.88 12.45
CA ASP A 67 -4.59 1.00 13.59
C ASP A 67 -3.98 2.40 13.67
N ALA A 68 -3.69 3.02 12.51
CA ALA A 68 -3.17 4.38 12.43
C ALA A 68 -4.24 5.46 12.76
N GLY A 69 -5.51 5.07 12.87
CA GLY A 69 -6.65 5.95 13.18
C GLY A 69 -7.20 6.71 11.98
N PHE A 70 -6.87 6.32 10.75
CA PHE A 70 -7.35 6.97 9.52
C PHE A 70 -8.74 6.50 9.10
N ILE A 71 -9.10 5.26 9.43
CA ILE A 71 -10.38 4.63 9.09
C ILE A 71 -10.98 4.07 10.38
N LYS A 72 -12.31 4.16 10.52
CA LYS A 72 -13.08 3.62 11.64
C LYS A 72 -14.04 2.53 11.14
#